data_AF-L1NS92-F1
#
_entry.id   AF-L1NS92-F1
#
_cell.length_a   1.000
_cell.length_b   1.000
_cell.length_c   1.000
_cell.angle_alpha   90.00
_cell.angle_beta   90.00
_cell.angle_gamma   90.00
#
_symmetry.space_group_name_H-M   'P 1'
#
loop_
_entity.id
_entity.type
_entity.pdbx_description
1 polymer ?
#
loop_
_entity_poly.entity_id
_entity_poly.type
_entity_poly.pdbx_seq_one_letter_code
_entity_poly.pdbx_strand_id
1 'polypeptide(L)'
;VLSVTNVACNGYATGKATLKVENLRGGSYMVQISPSYIARTGAGYTTPINSNTFEITELQKGNYTITFRYTPAHSGLGSGCVVTTTLQVTEPTEIGLTATQTVPAMCSNNNVATVKLTATGGTGTGTYKYEYYDANMVLKAGPQTSNIFTGVKPGVQNKFKVIDANNCS
;
A
#
# COMPACT_ATOMS: atom_id res chain seq x y z
N VAL A 1 -12.77 -16.26 4.87
CA VAL A 1 -12.40 -14.83 4.73
C VAL A 1 -13.49 -14.16 3.89
N LEU A 2 -14.04 -13.02 4.31
CA LEU A 2 -15.06 -12.31 3.52
C LEU A 2 -14.44 -11.47 2.42
N SER A 3 -13.40 -10.72 2.76
CA SER A 3 -12.70 -9.86 1.82
C SER A 3 -11.25 -9.66 2.24
N VAL A 4 -10.42 -9.38 1.25
CA VAL A 4 -9.02 -8.98 1.40
C VAL A 4 -8.79 -7.80 0.49
N THR A 5 -8.30 -6.71 1.06
CA THR A 5 -7.81 -5.55 0.31
C THR A 5 -6.29 -5.56 0.38
N ASN A 6 -5.65 -5.62 -0.78
CA ASN A 6 -4.20 -5.57 -0.90
C ASN A 6 -3.64 -4.20 -0.54
N VAL A 7 -2.33 -4.14 -0.31
CA VAL A 7 -1.63 -2.87 -0.05
C VAL A 7 -1.76 -1.97 -1.28
N ALA A 8 -2.03 -0.68 -1.06
CA ALA A 8 -2.21 0.30 -2.13
C ALA A 8 -0.89 0.80 -2.76
N CYS A 9 0.17 0.93 -1.95
CA CYS A 9 1.49 1.43 -2.36
C CYS A 9 2.59 0.47 -1.91
N ASN A 10 3.60 0.24 -2.75
CA ASN A 10 4.71 -0.63 -2.40
C ASN A 10 5.36 -0.22 -1.07
N GLY A 11 5.53 -1.15 -0.12
CA GLY A 11 6.16 -0.93 1.18
C GLY A 11 5.24 -0.35 2.27
N TYR A 12 3.97 -0.06 1.97
CA TYR A 12 3.03 0.51 2.94
C TYR A 12 2.25 -0.57 3.70
N ALA A 13 1.66 -0.19 4.84
CA ALA A 13 0.76 -1.02 5.63
C ALA A 13 -0.69 -0.57 5.44
N THR A 14 -1.23 -0.66 4.22
CA THR A 14 -2.62 -0.23 3.91
C THR A 14 -3.56 -1.39 3.62
N GLY A 15 -3.04 -2.63 3.58
CA GLY A 15 -3.85 -3.82 3.39
C GLY A 15 -4.84 -4.02 4.53
N LYS A 16 -5.97 -4.67 4.22
CA LYS A 16 -7.03 -4.99 5.18
C LYS A 16 -7.63 -6.35 4.90
N ALA A 17 -8.20 -6.98 5.91
CA ALA A 17 -8.99 -8.18 5.74
C ALA A 17 -10.21 -8.17 6.66
N THR A 18 -11.34 -8.62 6.13
CA THR A 18 -12.56 -8.82 6.91
C THR A 18 -12.86 -10.31 7.00
N LEU A 19 -13.01 -10.81 8.22
CA LEU A 19 -13.21 -12.22 8.52
C LEU A 19 -14.65 -12.42 9.00
N LYS A 20 -15.32 -13.45 8.45
CA LYS A 20 -16.59 -13.93 8.97
C LYS A 20 -16.31 -14.83 10.17
N VAL A 21 -17.04 -14.64 11.26
CA VAL A 21 -16.98 -15.50 12.43
C VAL A 21 -18.39 -16.01 12.70
N GLU A 22 -18.55 -17.33 12.75
CA GLU A 22 -19.85 -17.99 12.86
C GLU A 22 -19.85 -19.02 13.99
N ASN A 23 -21.04 -19.53 14.32
CA ASN A 23 -21.23 -20.58 15.31
C ASN A 23 -20.73 -20.24 16.73
N LEU A 24 -20.77 -18.95 17.10
CA LEU A 24 -20.31 -18.49 18.41
C LEU A 24 -21.17 -18.95 19.59
N ARG A 25 -22.46 -19.29 19.37
CA ARG A 25 -23.37 -19.79 20.42
C ARG A 25 -23.36 -18.96 21.71
N GLY A 26 -23.29 -17.64 21.57
CA GLY A 26 -23.19 -16.69 22.70
C GLY A 26 -21.81 -16.57 23.35
N GLY A 27 -20.86 -17.44 23.00
CA GLY A 27 -19.47 -17.34 23.44
C GLY A 27 -18.72 -16.17 22.79
N SER A 28 -17.46 -16.02 23.19
CA SER A 28 -16.58 -14.94 22.75
C SER A 28 -15.29 -15.49 22.16
N TYR A 29 -14.52 -14.63 21.49
CA TYR A 29 -13.22 -15.00 20.95
C TYR A 29 -12.22 -13.86 21.03
N MET A 30 -10.95 -14.25 20.93
CA MET A 30 -9.83 -13.35 20.70
C MET A 30 -9.07 -13.78 19.45
N VAL A 31 -8.37 -12.84 18.84
CA VAL A 31 -7.67 -12.99 17.56
C VAL A 31 -6.18 -12.70 17.76
N GLN A 32 -5.36 -13.60 17.25
CA GLN A 32 -3.92 -13.44 17.17
C GLN A 32 -3.50 -13.54 15.70
N ILE A 33 -2.54 -12.70 15.30
CA ILE A 33 -2.03 -12.63 13.93
C ILE A 33 -0.54 -13.03 13.96
N SER A 34 -0.10 -13.88 13.04
CA SER A 34 1.30 -14.29 12.92
C SER A 34 1.74 -14.34 11.45
N PRO A 35 2.85 -13.68 11.05
CA PRO A 35 3.61 -12.72 11.85
C PRO A 35 2.77 -11.45 12.14
N SER A 36 3.06 -10.77 13.25
CA SER A 36 2.51 -9.43 13.51
C SER A 36 3.65 -8.43 13.56
N TYR A 37 3.59 -7.41 12.71
CA TYR A 37 4.60 -6.35 12.61
C TYR A 37 4.35 -5.20 13.60
N ILE A 38 3.14 -5.13 14.14
CA ILE A 38 2.75 -4.16 15.17
C ILE A 38 2.07 -4.89 16.33
N ALA A 39 2.11 -4.28 17.52
CA ALA A 39 1.32 -4.74 18.65
C ALA A 39 -0.16 -4.44 18.37
N ARG A 40 -1.01 -5.46 18.45
CA ARG A 40 -2.47 -5.32 18.30
C ARG A 40 -3.11 -5.21 19.67
N THR A 41 -3.92 -4.18 19.88
CA THR A 41 -4.61 -3.92 21.16
C THR A 41 -6.09 -3.63 20.92
N GLY A 42 -6.91 -3.81 21.95
CA GLY A 42 -8.34 -3.48 21.91
C GLY A 42 -9.25 -4.68 21.65
N ALA A 43 -10.47 -4.37 21.22
CA ALA A 43 -11.55 -5.32 20.99
C ALA A 43 -11.13 -6.46 20.04
N GLY A 44 -11.27 -7.69 20.51
CA GLY A 44 -10.89 -8.91 19.83
C GLY A 44 -9.40 -9.26 19.92
N TYR A 45 -8.50 -8.31 20.20
CA TYR A 45 -7.07 -8.62 20.38
C TYR A 45 -6.69 -8.87 21.83
N THR A 46 -7.08 -7.94 22.72
CA THR A 46 -6.78 -8.00 24.16
C THR A 46 -8.04 -8.13 25.01
N THR A 47 -9.20 -7.80 24.45
CA THR A 47 -10.50 -8.00 25.10
C THR A 47 -11.36 -8.94 24.26
N PRO A 48 -11.96 -10.01 24.84
CA PRO A 48 -12.83 -10.90 24.09
C PRO A 48 -14.05 -10.18 23.50
N ILE A 49 -14.48 -10.61 22.31
CA ILE A 49 -15.67 -10.10 21.62
C ILE A 49 -16.51 -11.24 21.07
N ASN A 50 -17.74 -10.93 20.65
CA ASN A 50 -18.68 -11.90 20.07
C ASN A 50 -19.29 -11.40 18.74
N SER A 51 -18.60 -10.49 18.04
CA SER A 51 -19.02 -10.00 16.72
C SER A 51 -18.93 -11.12 15.68
N ASN A 52 -19.90 -11.16 14.76
CA ASN A 52 -19.91 -12.07 13.61
C ASN A 52 -18.92 -11.67 12.49
N THR A 53 -18.28 -10.52 12.64
CA THR A 53 -17.21 -10.06 11.75
C THR A 53 -16.04 -9.50 12.53
N PHE A 54 -14.84 -9.67 11.98
CA PHE A 54 -13.61 -9.09 12.53
C PHE A 54 -12.80 -8.46 11.42
N GLU A 55 -12.46 -7.17 11.57
CA GLU A 55 -11.61 -6.45 10.63
C GLU A 55 -10.18 -6.37 11.15
N ILE A 56 -9.23 -6.66 10.27
CA ILE A 56 -7.81 -6.48 10.48
C ILE A 56 -7.36 -5.39 9.51
N THR A 57 -6.81 -4.31 10.05
CA THR A 57 -6.26 -3.18 9.29
C THR A 57 -4.74 -3.18 9.33
N GLU A 58 -4.11 -2.29 8.58
CA GLU A 58 -2.66 -2.06 8.64
C GLU A 58 -1.83 -3.32 8.37
N LEU A 59 -2.24 -4.07 7.34
CA LEU A 59 -1.48 -5.21 6.85
C LEU A 59 -0.48 -4.75 5.79
N GLN A 60 0.76 -5.19 5.94
CA GLN A 60 1.78 -5.14 4.88
C GLN A 60 1.62 -6.36 3.97
N LYS A 61 2.33 -6.37 2.83
CA LYS A 61 2.48 -7.58 2.00
C LYS A 61 2.99 -8.73 2.87
N GLY A 62 2.39 -9.89 2.67
CA GLY A 62 2.83 -11.11 3.34
C GLY A 62 1.74 -12.17 3.45
N ASN A 63 2.15 -13.31 3.98
CA ASN A 63 1.25 -14.39 4.34
C ASN A 63 1.06 -14.38 5.87
N TYR A 64 -0.20 -14.33 6.29
CA TYR A 64 -0.59 -14.27 7.70
C TYR A 64 -1.36 -15.52 8.08
N THR A 65 -1.09 -16.03 9.27
CA THR A 65 -1.92 -16.98 9.98
C THR A 65 -2.72 -16.23 11.03
N ILE A 66 -4.03 -16.25 10.89
CA ILE A 66 -4.98 -15.67 11.83
C ILE A 66 -5.50 -16.78 12.73
N THR A 67 -5.32 -16.62 14.03
CA THR A 67 -5.72 -17.60 15.04
C THR A 67 -6.84 -17.02 15.90
N PHE A 68 -7.99 -17.68 15.88
CA PHE A 68 -9.13 -17.40 16.74
C PHE A 68 -9.08 -18.32 17.95
N ARG A 69 -9.08 -17.76 19.14
CA ARG A 69 -9.22 -18.48 20.41
C ARG A 69 -10.63 -18.25 20.94
N TYR A 70 -11.48 -19.25 20.80
CA TYR A 70 -12.88 -19.22 21.23
C TYR A 70 -13.04 -19.66 22.68
N THR A 71 -13.89 -18.94 23.42
CA THR A 71 -14.30 -19.21 24.80
C THR A 71 -15.83 -19.34 24.86
N PRO A 72 -16.37 -20.50 25.27
CA PRO A 72 -17.82 -20.70 25.40
C PRO A 72 -18.45 -19.79 26.45
N ALA A 73 -19.74 -19.46 26.28
CA ALA A 73 -20.48 -18.62 27.22
C ALA A 73 -20.66 -19.27 28.60
N HIS A 74 -20.71 -20.60 28.65
CA HIS A 74 -20.85 -21.38 29.87
C HIS A 74 -20.28 -22.79 29.67
N SER A 75 -19.86 -23.41 30.77
CA SER A 75 -19.15 -24.71 30.78
C SER A 75 -19.93 -25.87 30.14
N GLY A 76 -21.27 -25.77 30.09
CA GLY A 76 -22.13 -26.77 29.44
C GLY A 76 -22.07 -26.81 27.90
N LEU A 77 -21.42 -25.85 27.24
CA LEU A 77 -21.30 -25.79 25.77
C LEU A 77 -20.01 -26.42 25.23
N GLY A 78 -19.21 -27.06 26.10
CA GLY A 78 -17.93 -27.69 25.76
C GLY A 78 -16.73 -26.85 26.21
N SER A 79 -15.54 -27.25 25.77
CA SER A 79 -14.29 -26.51 26.01
C SER A 79 -14.09 -25.43 24.94
N GLY A 80 -13.28 -24.42 25.25
CA GLY A 80 -12.76 -23.50 24.24
C GLY A 80 -12.00 -24.24 23.13
N CYS A 81 -11.92 -23.61 21.97
CA CYS A 81 -11.21 -24.17 20.82
C CYS A 81 -10.37 -23.11 20.12
N VAL A 82 -9.43 -23.57 19.30
CA VAL A 82 -8.58 -22.72 18.48
C VAL A 82 -8.84 -23.03 17.01
N VAL A 83 -9.12 -21.99 16.23
CA VAL A 83 -9.36 -22.09 14.79
C VAL A 83 -8.38 -21.18 14.07
N THR A 84 -7.75 -21.68 13.02
CA THR A 84 -6.80 -20.89 12.22
C THR A 84 -7.28 -20.72 10.79
N THR A 85 -6.98 -19.58 10.20
CA THR A 85 -7.16 -19.34 8.76
C THR A 85 -5.95 -18.57 8.23
N THR A 86 -5.63 -18.77 6.97
CA THR A 86 -4.52 -18.08 6.31
C THR A 86 -5.02 -16.97 5.41
N LEU A 87 -4.23 -15.92 5.31
CA LEU A 87 -4.49 -14.74 4.50
C LEU A 87 -3.22 -14.38 3.72
N GLN A 88 -3.35 -14.12 2.42
CA GLN A 88 -2.28 -13.52 1.63
C GLN A 88 -2.64 -12.09 1.30
N VAL A 89 -1.72 -11.17 1.56
CA VAL A 89 -1.79 -9.76 1.16
C VAL A 89 -0.65 -9.48 0.18
N THR A 90 -0.97 -8.93 -0.98
CA THR A 90 0.02 -8.52 -1.98
C THR A 90 0.17 -7.00 -2.00
N GLU A 91 1.18 -6.51 -2.72
CA GLU A 91 1.40 -5.08 -2.99
C GLU A 91 1.83 -4.89 -4.46
N PRO A 92 1.71 -3.68 -5.02
CA PRO A 92 2.27 -3.35 -6.32
C PRO A 92 3.80 -3.44 -6.29
N THR A 93 4.42 -3.65 -7.45
CA THR A 93 5.87 -3.53 -7.58
C THR A 93 6.32 -2.10 -7.29
N GLU A 94 7.55 -1.92 -6.81
CA GLU A 94 8.15 -0.60 -6.60
C GLU A 94 8.08 0.26 -7.87
N ILE A 95 7.91 1.56 -7.69
CA ILE A 95 7.90 2.51 -8.81
C ILE A 95 9.34 2.80 -9.22
N GLY A 96 9.69 2.43 -10.44
CA GLY A 96 10.95 2.84 -11.06
C GLY A 96 10.74 4.02 -11.99
N LEU A 97 11.56 5.07 -11.86
CA LEU A 97 11.56 6.23 -12.75
C LEU A 97 12.94 6.42 -13.39
N THR A 98 12.97 6.53 -14.71
CA THR A 98 14.17 6.89 -15.47
C THR A 98 13.91 8.16 -16.27
N ALA A 99 14.93 9.01 -16.36
CA ALA A 99 14.89 10.25 -17.13
C ALA A 99 15.93 10.19 -18.24
N THR A 100 15.48 10.37 -19.49
CA THR A 100 16.34 10.37 -20.67
C THR A 100 16.28 11.73 -21.33
N GLN A 101 17.42 12.40 -21.46
CA GLN A 101 17.53 13.59 -22.29
C GLN A 101 17.42 13.19 -23.76
N THR A 102 16.39 13.70 -24.44
CA THR A 102 16.18 13.45 -25.88
C THR A 102 16.68 14.60 -26.74
N VAL A 103 16.73 15.82 -26.19
CA VAL A 103 17.34 16.99 -26.82
C VAL A 103 18.20 17.70 -25.79
N PRO A 104 19.50 17.93 -26.04
CA PRO A 104 20.37 18.64 -25.12
C PRO A 104 20.05 20.12 -25.06
N ALA A 105 20.42 20.76 -23.95
CA ALA A 105 20.38 22.21 -23.83
C ALA A 105 21.52 22.82 -24.67
N MET A 106 21.16 23.73 -25.57
CA MET A 106 22.08 24.43 -26.48
C MET A 106 21.80 25.93 -26.48
N CYS A 107 22.79 26.75 -26.81
CA CYS A 107 22.55 28.20 -26.96
C CYS A 107 21.49 28.49 -28.04
N SER A 108 21.39 27.65 -29.07
CA SER A 108 20.42 27.75 -30.16
C SER A 108 18.98 27.45 -29.74
N ASN A 109 18.75 26.81 -28.59
CA ASN A 109 17.42 26.49 -28.07
C ASN A 109 17.12 27.17 -26.74
N ASN A 110 17.67 28.38 -26.52
CA ASN A 110 17.52 29.14 -25.27
C ASN A 110 18.01 28.39 -24.03
N ASN A 111 19.03 27.54 -24.19
CA ASN A 111 19.65 26.77 -23.11
C ASN A 111 18.63 25.90 -22.35
N VAL A 112 17.75 25.18 -23.06
CA VAL A 112 16.83 24.22 -22.46
C VAL A 112 16.91 22.85 -23.10
N ALA A 113 16.78 21.81 -22.28
CA ALA A 113 16.72 20.42 -22.71
C ALA A 113 15.26 19.94 -22.84
N THR A 114 15.08 18.88 -23.63
CA THR A 114 13.89 18.04 -23.60
C THR A 114 14.23 16.74 -22.89
N VAL A 115 13.44 16.39 -21.89
CA VAL A 115 13.60 15.15 -21.11
C VAL A 115 12.34 14.31 -21.25
N LYS A 116 12.52 13.04 -21.58
CA LYS A 116 11.48 12.02 -21.58
C LYS A 116 11.64 11.14 -20.36
N LEU A 117 10.56 10.96 -19.60
CA LEU A 117 10.51 10.07 -18.46
C LEU A 117 9.95 8.70 -18.86
N THR A 118 10.47 7.64 -18.26
CA THR A 118 9.90 6.30 -18.36
C THR A 118 9.69 5.76 -16.96
N ALA A 119 8.43 5.52 -16.61
CA ALA A 119 8.02 4.94 -15.34
C ALA A 119 7.62 3.47 -15.52
N THR A 120 7.84 2.69 -14.46
CA THR A 120 7.50 1.27 -14.37
C THR A 120 6.97 0.97 -12.97
N GLY A 121 6.23 -0.13 -12.82
CA GLY A 121 5.69 -0.57 -11.53
C GLY A 121 4.55 0.30 -10.97
N GLY A 122 4.38 0.33 -9.65
CA GLY A 122 3.25 0.98 -9.00
C GLY A 122 1.89 0.39 -9.37
N THR A 123 0.83 1.08 -8.96
CA THR A 123 -0.56 0.72 -9.27
C THR A 123 -1.02 1.39 -10.56
N GLY A 124 -1.74 0.64 -11.39
CA GLY A 124 -2.29 1.18 -12.64
C GLY A 124 -1.18 1.52 -13.64
N THR A 125 -0.19 0.63 -13.79
CA THR A 125 0.91 0.79 -14.75
C THR A 125 0.42 1.35 -16.09
N GLY A 126 0.96 2.51 -16.48
CA GLY A 126 0.54 3.24 -17.68
C GLY A 126 -0.36 4.46 -17.43
N THR A 127 -0.92 4.65 -16.23
CA THR A 127 -1.73 5.83 -15.87
C THR A 127 -1.00 6.77 -14.91
N TYR A 128 0.28 7.01 -15.16
CA TYR A 128 1.12 7.87 -14.33
C TYR A 128 0.87 9.37 -14.56
N LYS A 129 1.16 10.16 -13.53
CA LYS A 129 1.37 11.60 -13.61
C LYS A 129 2.83 11.92 -13.29
N TYR A 130 3.35 12.97 -13.90
CA TYR A 130 4.75 13.36 -13.77
C TYR A 130 4.88 14.82 -13.34
N GLU A 131 5.86 15.08 -12.48
CA GLU A 131 6.23 16.40 -12.00
C GLU A 131 7.73 16.63 -12.24
N TYR A 132 8.08 17.88 -12.52
CA TYR A 132 9.45 18.34 -12.69
C TYR A 132 9.73 19.50 -11.75
N TYR A 133 10.80 19.35 -10.96
CA TYR A 133 11.32 20.35 -10.04
C TYR A 133 12.72 20.75 -10.46
N ASP A 134 13.04 22.04 -10.31
CA ASP A 134 14.42 22.50 -10.48
C ASP A 134 15.31 22.09 -9.28
N ALA A 135 16.60 22.44 -9.37
CA ALA A 135 17.59 22.16 -8.34
C ALA A 135 17.23 22.70 -6.94
N ASN A 136 16.35 23.70 -6.85
CA ASN A 136 15.92 24.31 -5.58
C ASN A 136 14.58 23.72 -5.10
N MET A 137 14.15 22.58 -5.64
CA MET A 137 12.86 21.95 -5.34
C MET A 137 11.64 22.81 -5.71
N VAL A 138 11.79 23.78 -6.62
CA VAL A 138 10.65 24.57 -7.09
C VAL A 138 9.96 23.81 -8.21
N LEU A 139 8.66 23.57 -8.06
CA LEU A 139 7.84 22.93 -9.10
C LEU A 139 7.87 23.80 -10.36
N LYS A 140 8.31 23.22 -11.47
CA LYS A 140 8.39 23.89 -12.77
C LYS A 140 7.30 23.44 -13.72
N ALA A 141 6.88 22.17 -13.65
CA ALA A 141 5.82 21.63 -14.48
C ALA A 141 5.19 20.38 -13.84
N GLY A 142 3.93 20.12 -14.21
CA GLY A 142 3.14 19.00 -13.69
C GLY A 142 2.31 19.36 -12.46
N PRO A 143 1.54 18.40 -11.92
CA PRO A 143 1.42 17.02 -12.40
C PRO A 143 0.72 16.92 -13.76
N GLN A 144 1.31 16.16 -14.69
CA GLN A 144 0.77 15.97 -16.05
C GLN A 144 0.88 14.50 -16.49
N THR A 145 0.01 14.05 -17.41
CA THR A 145 0.08 12.68 -17.96
C THR A 145 1.14 12.52 -19.04
N SER A 146 1.53 13.62 -19.70
CA SER A 146 2.66 13.62 -20.62
C SER A 146 3.95 13.31 -19.86
N ASN A 147 4.71 12.34 -20.35
CA ASN A 147 6.04 11.99 -19.84
C ASN A 147 7.16 12.81 -20.48
N ILE A 148 6.83 13.85 -21.24
CA ILE A 148 7.80 14.71 -21.93
C ILE A 148 7.79 16.09 -21.28
N PHE A 149 8.96 16.55 -20.86
CA PHE A 149 9.21 17.89 -20.35
C PHE A 149 10.12 18.64 -21.32
N THR A 150 9.56 19.64 -21.98
CA THR A 150 10.31 20.64 -22.73
C THR A 150 10.65 21.81 -21.81
N GLY A 151 11.81 22.44 -21.98
CA GLY A 151 12.16 23.61 -21.17
C GLY A 151 12.93 23.28 -19.88
N VAL A 152 13.52 22.08 -19.79
CA VAL A 152 14.34 21.69 -18.64
C VAL A 152 15.64 22.47 -18.69
N LYS A 153 15.81 23.44 -17.80
CA LYS A 153 17.06 24.22 -17.70
C LYS A 153 18.20 23.33 -17.20
N PRO A 154 19.44 23.54 -17.69
CA PRO A 154 20.62 22.92 -17.11
C PRO A 154 20.69 23.17 -15.61
N GLY A 155 20.82 22.09 -14.84
CA GLY A 155 20.92 22.11 -13.39
C GLY A 155 21.30 20.71 -12.96
N VAL A 156 22.38 20.59 -12.18
CA VAL A 156 22.96 19.30 -11.80
C VAL A 156 22.01 18.48 -10.91
N GLN A 157 20.91 19.08 -10.43
CA GLN A 157 20.01 18.53 -9.42
C GLN A 157 18.53 18.65 -9.78
N ASN A 158 18.19 18.77 -11.07
CA ASN A 158 16.80 18.68 -11.50
C ASN A 158 16.17 17.37 -11.00
N LYS A 159 14.99 17.44 -10.39
CA LYS A 159 14.28 16.28 -9.87
C LYS A 159 13.01 16.02 -10.65
N PHE A 160 12.78 14.75 -10.93
CA PHE A 160 11.54 14.28 -11.53
C PHE A 160 10.84 13.38 -10.54
N LYS A 161 9.52 13.50 -10.51
CA LYS A 161 8.67 12.65 -9.68
C LYS A 161 7.59 12.06 -10.57
N VAL A 162 7.27 10.80 -10.29
CA VAL A 162 6.15 10.09 -10.89
C VAL A 162 5.14 9.80 -9.80
N ILE A 163 3.87 9.83 -10.14
CA ILE A 163 2.74 9.54 -9.27
C ILE A 163 1.87 8.50 -9.98
N ASP A 164 1.59 7.39 -9.32
CA ASP A 164 0.76 6.31 -9.88
C ASP A 164 -0.75 6.54 -9.68
N ALA A 165 -1.59 5.57 -10.07
CA ALA A 165 -3.04 5.66 -9.95
C ALA A 165 -3.57 5.72 -8.51
N ASN A 166 -2.80 5.22 -7.54
CA ASN A 166 -3.12 5.23 -6.12
C ASN A 166 -2.48 6.43 -5.39
N ASN A 167 -1.89 7.37 -6.13
CA ASN A 167 -1.12 8.50 -5.62
C ASN A 167 0.15 8.11 -4.84
N CYS A 168 0.74 6.95 -5.16
CA CYS A 168 2.05 6.55 -4.69
C CYS A 168 3.14 7.21 -5.56
N SER A 169 4.29 7.58 -4.99
CA SER A 169 5.38 8.25 -5.70
C SER A 169 6.75 7.80 -5.25
#